data_AF-A0A6B3GUV7-F1
#
_entry.id   AF-A0A6B3GUV7-F1
#
_cell.length_a   1.000
_cell.length_b   1.000
_cell.length_c   1.000
_cell.angle_alpha   90.00
_cell.angle_beta   90.00
_cell.angle_gamma   90.00
#
_symmetry.space_group_name_H-M   'P 1'
#
loop_
_entity.id
_entity.type
_entity.pdbx_description
1 polymer ?
#
loop_
_entity_poly.entity_id
_entity_poly.type
_entity_poly.pdbx_seq_one_letter_code
_entity_poly.pdbx_strand_id
1 'polypeptide(L)' 'LIIEVTDGDDHLPRRRQAEPADEAGRGISIIASIATSWGSRRTPGGGKAVWCEFALPQ' A
#
# COMPACT_ATOMS: atom_id res chain seq x y z
N LEU A 1 14.79 2.61 -2.34
CA LEU A 1 14.13 3.12 -1.11
C LEU A 1 12.98 2.20 -0.75
N ILE A 2 12.89 1.75 0.50
CA ILE A 2 11.73 1.00 1.02
C ILE A 2 10.94 1.95 1.93
N ILE A 3 9.63 2.01 1.72
CA ILE A 3 8.69 2.68 2.63
C ILE A 3 7.76 1.61 3.18
N GLU A 4 7.59 1.60 4.50
CA GLU A 4 6.65 0.73 5.20
C GLU A 4 5.78 1.55 6.14
N VAL A 5 4.47 1.28 6.11
CA VAL A 5 3.49 1.88 7.02
C VAL A 5 2.77 0.77 7.73
N THR A 6 2.72 0.85 9.06
CA THR A 6 2.01 -0.09 9.92
C THR A 6 0.85 0.63 10.59
N ASP A 7 -0.29 -0.05 10.68
CA ASP A 7 -1.45 0.41 11.43
C ASP A 7 -2.08 -0.77 12.19
N GLY A 8 -2.92 -0.47 13.18
CA GLY A 8 -3.55 -1.46 14.06
C GLY A 8 -4.77 -2.17 13.47
N ASP A 9 -5.18 -1.87 12.24
CA ASP A 9 -6.31 -2.52 11.58
C ASP A 9 -5.85 -3.77 10.81
N ASP A 10 -6.47 -4.90 11.13
CA ASP A 10 -6.18 -6.22 10.58
C ASP A 10 -6.67 -6.42 9.14
N HIS A 11 -7.43 -5.50 8.55
CA HIS A 11 -7.91 -5.66 7.18
C HIS A 11 -6.82 -5.35 6.16
N LEU A 12 -6.25 -6.40 5.57
CA LEU A 12 -5.30 -6.24 4.46
C LEU A 12 -5.94 -5.42 3.32
N PRO A 13 -5.20 -4.44 2.75
CA PRO A 13 -5.75 -3.60 1.71
C PRO A 13 -6.08 -4.43 0.47
N ARG A 14 -7.15 -4.04 -0.20
CA ARG A 14 -7.52 -4.61 -1.50
C ARG A 14 -7.39 -3.53 -2.55
N ARG A 15 -6.92 -3.92 -3.73
CA ARG A 15 -7.00 -3.03 -4.88
C ARG A 15 -8.48 -2.78 -5.20
N ARG A 16 -8.84 -1.51 -5.31
CA ARG A 16 -10.20 -1.06 -5.64
C ARG A 16 -10.16 -0.26 -6.93
N GLN A 17 -11.25 -0.34 -7.68
CA GLN A 17 -11.55 0.63 -8.71
C GLN A 17 -12.31 1.77 -8.03
N ALA A 18 -11.77 2.98 -8.14
CA ALA A 18 -12.39 4.19 -7.60
C ALA A 18 -13.00 4.97 -8.75
N GLU A 19 -14.21 5.45 -8.57
CA GLU A 19 -14.88 6.32 -9.52
C GLU A 19 -14.28 7.74 -9.49
N PRO A 20 -14.51 8.56 -10.53
CA PRO A 20 -13.93 9.90 -10.59
C PRO A 20 -14.26 10.79 -9.39
N ALA A 21 -15.46 10.68 -8.84
CA ALA A 21 -15.92 11.46 -7.69
C ALA A 21 -15.55 10.85 -6.33
N ASP A 22 -15.03 9.62 -6.29
CA ASP A 22 -14.62 8.98 -5.03
C ASP A 22 -13.42 9.71 -4.44
N GLU A 23 -13.42 9.95 -3.13
CA GLU A 23 -12.28 10.54 -2.42
C GLU A 23 -11.28 9.48 -1.92
N ALA A 24 -11.61 8.19 -2.07
CA ALA A 24 -10.83 7.07 -1.56
C ALA A 24 -10.69 5.93 -2.57
N GLY A 25 -9.86 4.92 -2.25
CA GLY A 25 -9.76 3.66 -3.02
C GLY A 25 -8.66 3.64 -4.10
N ARG A 26 -8.01 4.76 -4.39
CA ARG A 26 -6.93 4.81 -5.40
C ARG A 26 -5.54 4.43 -4.88
N GLY A 27 -5.32 4.42 -3.57
CA GLY A 27 -3.98 4.27 -2.97
C GLY A 27 -3.19 3.06 -3.48
N ILE A 28 -3.78 1.86 -3.44
CA ILE A 28 -3.12 0.64 -3.92
C ILE A 28 -2.86 0.69 -5.44
N SER A 29 -3.81 1.20 -6.22
CA SER A 29 -3.63 1.33 -7.67
C SER A 29 -2.51 2.31 -8.02
N ILE A 30 -2.34 3.38 -7.23
CA ILE A 30 -1.22 4.32 -7.38
C ILE A 30 0.09 3.62 -7.02
N ILE A 31 0.21 2.99 -5.85
CA ILE A 31 1.43 2.27 -5.44
C ILE A 31 1.83 1.26 -6.51
N ALA A 32 0.88 0.47 -7.00
CA ALA A 32 1.11 -0.53 -8.03
C ALA A 32 1.59 0.02 -9.37
N SER A 33 1.38 1.31 -9.67
CA SER A 33 1.84 1.92 -10.92
C SER A 33 3.21 2.58 -10.83
N ILE A 34 3.70 2.89 -9.62
CA ILE A 34 4.96 3.63 -9.42
C ILE A 34 6.03 2.88 -8.64
N ALA A 35 5.66 1.88 -7.84
CA ALA A 35 6.61 1.07 -7.09
C ALA A 35 7.19 -0.06 -7.96
N THR A 36 8.48 -0.35 -7.78
CA THR A 36 9.14 -1.51 -8.40
C THR A 36 8.58 -2.83 -7.85
N SER A 37 8.26 -2.84 -6.56
CA SER A 37 7.62 -3.95 -5.85
C SER A 37 6.81 -3.40 -4.69
N TRP A 38 5.74 -4.09 -4.31
CA TRP A 38 4.92 -3.71 -3.17
C TRP A 38 4.17 -4.91 -2.62
N GLY A 39 3.71 -4.81 -1.38
CA GLY A 39 2.88 -5.84 -0.77
C GLY A 39 2.28 -5.41 0.55
N SER A 40 1.53 -6.33 1.16
CA SER A 40 0.97 -6.15 2.50
C SER A 40 1.07 -7.45 3.30
N ARG A 41 1.29 -7.34 4.61
CA ARG A 41 1.33 -8.48 5.52
C ARG A 41 0.65 -8.15 6.84
N ARG A 42 0.16 -9.19 7.54
CA ARG A 42 -0.21 -9.07 8.96
C ARG A 42 1.04 -8.95 9.80
N THR A 43 0.97 -8.19 10.88
CA THR A 43 2.06 -8.09 11.85
C THR A 43 1.87 -9.10 12.99
N PRO A 44 2.94 -9.57 13.65
CA PRO A 44 2.82 -10.55 14.75
C PRO A 44 2.02 -10.06 15.96
N GLY A 45 1.95 -8.74 16.18
CA GLY A 45 1.24 -8.11 17.30
C GLY A 45 -0.20 -7.68 16.99
N GLY A 46 -0.72 -8.05 15.82
CA GLY A 46 -2.01 -7.55 15.32
C GLY A 46 -1.87 -6.25 14.52
N GLY A 47 -2.77 -6.08 13.55
CA GLY A 47 -2.70 -5.04 12.54
C GLY A 47 -2.01 -5.50 11.26
N LYS A 48 -1.62 -4.53 10.44
CA LYS A 48 -1.04 -4.77 9.12
C LYS A 48 0.09 -3.82 8.81
N ALA A 49 0.98 -4.26 7.93
CA ALA A 49 1.97 -3.42 7.28
C ALA A 49 1.76 -3.44 5.77
N VAL A 50 1.84 -2.27 5.13
CA VAL A 50 1.93 -2.11 3.68
C VAL A 50 3.32 -1.58 3.37
N TRP A 51 4.00 -2.18 2.40
CA TRP A 51 5.35 -1.79 2.02
C TRP A 51 5.46 -1.61 0.51
N CYS A 52 6.39 -0.76 0.09
CA CYS A 52 6.72 -0.51 -1.31
C CYS A 52 8.19 -0.17 -1.50
N GLU A 53 8.72 -0.58 -2.64
CA GLU A 53 10.08 -0.36 -3.11
C GLU A 53 10.09 0.63 -4.28
N PHE A 54 10.95 1.64 -4.20
CA PHE A 54 11.19 2.62 -5.27
C PHE A 54 12.66 2.66 -5.68
N ALA A 55 12.90 2.79 -6.99
CA ALA A 55 14.22 3.15 -7.50
C ALA A 55 14.61 4.55 -7.02
N LEU A 56 15.87 4.72 -6.60
CA LEU A 56 16.40 6.04 -6.29
C LEU A 56 16.91 6.69 -7.59
N PRO A 57 16.76 8.02 -7.74
CA PRO A 57 17.49 8.76 -8.75
C PRO A 57 19.00 8.54 -8.61
N GLN A 58 19.72 8.61 -9.73
CA GLN A 58 21.18 8.61 -9.72
C GLN A 58 21.75 9.94 -9.22
#